data_AF-R7UKG3-F1
#
_entry.id   AF-R7UKG3-F1
#
_cell.length_a   1.000
_cell.length_b   1.000
_cell.length_c   1.000
_cell.angle_alpha   90.00
_cell.angle_beta   90.00
_cell.angle_gamma   90.00
#
_symmetry.space_group_name_H-M   'P 1'
#
loop_
_entity.id
_entity.type
_entity.pdbx_description
1 polymer ?
#
loop_
_entity_poly.entity_id
_entity_poly.type
_entity_poly.pdbx_seq_one_letter_code
_entity_poly.pdbx_strand_id
1 'polypeptide(L)'
;MTIERSNLLTVFKLVIKELIDSSLSHGRMLDDDHLPLQQFFVVLEHVLRHGIKPKKGILRDRREFWAVLEQVERFVPEASDITTSVKEMPNVKSPLGRGRAWLRLALMQKKLSDYFREIVDRRDIFLVDAYEPGAMMLGEEAQVIAGLLVGLNVIDCNMGIKDEDLDQPMGVIDFSLYLNQSFQPETSEEESAKMAAILDQKNYLEELNRHLNATVTNLQQKVEALSTANTLMKEDLAIAKNNLLELQQENSTLRGDRDGLLESHKTQIETARQDIKTERDTYETSRQGLDGMYQDAQKRLQEEIQMRLDVEKELQLQISMKQETEMALRLLEKDIHEKQDSVIALRKQLDDIKAINLQMFEKLQACISPHTFVSM
;
A
#
# COMPACT_ATOMS: atom_id res chain seq x y z
N MET A 1 42.47 -2.01 31.62
CA MET A 1 41.70 -2.72 32.66
C MET A 1 42.35 -2.69 34.04
N THR A 2 43.50 -3.32 34.31
CA THR A 2 44.03 -3.37 35.70
C THR A 2 44.31 -1.99 36.33
N ILE A 3 44.94 -1.08 35.58
CA ILE A 3 45.20 0.30 36.05
C ILE A 3 43.88 1.06 36.24
N GLU A 4 42.91 0.88 35.34
CA GLU A 4 41.59 1.51 35.44
C GLU A 4 40.81 1.02 36.67
N ARG A 5 40.82 -0.29 36.96
CA ARG A 5 40.22 -0.85 38.17
C ARG A 5 40.87 -0.30 39.43
N SER A 6 42.21 -0.22 39.46
CA SER A 6 42.95 0.36 40.58
C SER A 6 42.60 1.84 40.78
N ASN A 7 42.52 2.62 39.70
CA ASN A 7 42.14 4.04 39.77
C ASN A 7 40.70 4.20 40.27
N LEU A 8 39.77 3.40 39.74
CA LEU A 8 38.37 3.45 40.14
C LEU A 8 38.18 3.02 41.61
N LEU A 9 38.93 2.02 42.08
CA LEU A 9 38.95 1.63 43.50
C LEU A 9 39.48 2.77 44.38
N THR A 10 40.54 3.46 43.97
CA THR A 10 41.10 4.59 44.71
C THR A 10 40.08 5.73 44.81
N VAL A 11 39.43 6.08 43.70
CA VAL A 11 38.37 7.10 43.70
C VAL A 11 37.21 6.66 44.59
N PHE A 12 36.77 5.40 44.51
CA PHE A 12 35.69 4.88 45.35
C PHE A 12 36.03 4.95 46.85
N LYS A 13 37.27 4.64 47.23
CA LYS A 13 37.74 4.79 48.62
C LYS A 13 37.68 6.23 49.12
N LEU A 14 38.08 7.19 48.30
CA LEU A 14 38.04 8.61 48.64
C LEU A 14 36.59 9.08 48.85
N VAL A 15 35.70 8.72 47.93
CA VAL A 15 34.28 9.12 47.97
C VAL A 15 33.54 8.50 49.15
N ILE A 16 33.76 7.20 49.45
CA ILE A 16 33.19 6.56 50.64
C ILE A 16 33.65 7.25 51.91
N LYS A 17 34.96 7.55 52.01
CA LYS A 17 35.53 8.21 53.18
C LYS A 17 34.92 9.59 53.36
N GLU A 18 34.89 10.40 52.31
CA GLU A 18 34.28 11.74 52.36
C GLU A 18 32.80 11.69 52.70
N LEU A 19 32.03 10.76 52.12
CA LEU A 19 30.61 10.59 52.42
C LEU A 19 30.38 10.25 53.89
N ILE A 20 31.16 9.31 54.45
CA ILE A 20 31.08 8.95 55.87
C ILE A 20 31.48 10.15 56.75
N ASP A 21 32.63 10.76 56.50
CA ASP A 21 33.14 11.90 57.29
C ASP A 21 32.16 13.10 57.24
N SER A 22 31.63 13.40 56.05
CA SER A 22 30.63 14.45 55.82
C SER A 22 29.33 14.13 56.55
N SER A 23 28.84 12.88 56.49
CA SER A 23 27.61 12.47 57.17
C SER A 23 27.71 12.59 58.70
N LEU A 24 28.86 12.21 59.27
CA LEU A 24 29.13 12.32 60.71
C LEU A 24 29.21 13.78 61.17
N SER A 25 29.72 14.67 60.31
CA SER A 25 29.77 16.11 60.59
C SER A 25 28.42 16.83 60.41
N HIS A 26 27.57 16.38 59.48
CA HIS A 26 26.25 16.97 59.21
C HIS A 26 25.23 16.67 60.30
N GLY A 27 25.33 15.50 60.98
CA GLY A 27 24.48 15.14 62.14
C GLY A 27 22.98 15.05 61.86
N ARG A 28 22.58 15.09 60.57
CA ARG A 28 21.19 15.03 60.08
C ARG A 28 21.11 13.99 58.97
N MET A 29 19.88 13.52 58.72
CA MET A 29 19.56 12.64 57.60
C MET A 29 19.95 13.30 56.27
N LEU A 30 20.66 12.57 55.42
CA LEU A 30 21.09 13.05 54.10
C LEU A 30 19.93 12.99 53.10
N ASP A 31 19.83 14.01 52.26
CA ASP A 31 18.87 14.11 51.16
C ASP A 31 19.60 14.15 49.80
N ASP A 32 18.83 14.33 48.72
CA ASP A 32 19.35 14.31 47.34
C ASP A 32 20.32 15.46 47.03
N ASP A 33 20.29 16.55 47.81
CA ASP A 33 21.15 17.72 47.60
C ASP A 33 22.56 17.53 48.19
N HIS A 34 22.80 16.43 48.93
CA HIS A 34 24.10 16.15 49.53
C HIS A 34 25.13 15.73 48.48
N LEU A 35 26.04 16.65 48.13
CA LEU A 35 27.03 16.46 47.05
C LEU A 35 27.89 15.19 47.20
N PRO A 36 28.47 14.86 48.38
CA PRO A 36 29.20 13.59 48.56
C PRO A 36 28.34 12.34 48.29
N LEU A 37 27.04 12.40 48.56
CA LEU A 37 26.11 11.29 48.32
C LEU A 37 25.82 11.14 46.82
N GLN A 38 25.63 12.26 46.11
CA GLN A 38 25.51 12.24 44.65
C GLN A 38 26.76 11.65 43.99
N GLN A 39 27.95 12.09 44.42
CA GLN A 39 29.23 11.57 43.91
C GLN A 39 29.41 10.08 44.19
N PHE A 40 28.98 9.60 45.37
CA PHE A 40 28.96 8.18 45.69
C PHE A 40 28.17 7.35 44.66
N PHE A 41 26.94 7.77 44.32
CA PHE A 41 26.15 7.04 43.33
C PHE A 41 26.77 7.08 41.94
N VAL A 42 27.39 8.19 41.55
CA VAL A 42 28.10 8.31 40.28
C VAL A 42 29.26 7.31 40.20
N VAL A 43 30.10 7.25 41.23
CA VAL A 43 31.26 6.34 41.22
C VAL A 43 30.83 4.88 41.36
N LEU A 44 29.81 4.59 42.16
CA LEU A 44 29.23 3.23 42.24
C LEU A 44 28.65 2.77 40.90
N GLU A 45 27.98 3.66 40.16
CA GLU A 45 27.51 3.34 38.80
C GLU A 45 28.69 3.01 37.87
N HIS A 46 29.80 3.75 37.93
CA HIS A 46 30.99 3.44 37.14
C HIS A 46 31.58 2.07 37.50
N VAL A 47 31.60 1.72 38.79
CA VAL A 47 32.02 0.39 39.27
C VAL A 47 31.15 -0.71 38.64
N LEU A 48 29.82 -0.54 38.71
CA LEU A 48 28.86 -1.51 38.17
C LEU A 48 28.87 -1.58 36.64
N ARG A 49 29.20 -0.49 35.95
CA ARG A 49 29.30 -0.47 34.47
C ARG A 49 30.63 -0.99 33.94
N HIS A 50 31.70 -0.95 34.72
CA HIS A 50 33.04 -1.25 34.23
C HIS A 50 33.15 -2.70 33.72
N GLY A 51 33.29 -2.84 32.40
CA GLY A 51 33.45 -4.12 31.72
C GLY A 51 32.15 -4.89 31.53
N ILE A 52 30.98 -4.26 31.63
CA ILE A 52 29.71 -4.92 31.29
C ILE A 52 29.64 -5.24 29.79
N LYS A 53 29.23 -6.46 29.44
CA LYS A 53 29.17 -6.93 28.04
C LYS A 53 28.08 -6.19 27.27
N PRO A 54 28.32 -5.73 26.03
CA PRO A 54 27.23 -5.24 25.18
C PRO A 54 26.24 -6.38 24.86
N LYS A 55 24.94 -6.07 24.76
CA LYS A 55 23.93 -7.08 24.39
C LYS A 55 24.17 -7.53 22.95
N LYS A 56 24.19 -8.85 22.69
CA LYS A 56 24.26 -9.40 21.33
C LYS A 56 22.86 -9.31 20.70
N GLY A 57 22.68 -8.41 19.72
CA GLY A 57 21.43 -8.22 18.98
C GLY A 57 21.50 -7.04 17.99
N ILE A 58 20.63 -7.04 16.97
CA ILE A 58 20.55 -6.01 15.92
C ILE A 58 19.96 -4.68 16.44
N LEU A 59 19.22 -4.70 17.55
CA LEU A 59 18.79 -3.50 18.27
C LEU A 59 19.80 -3.13 19.36
N ARG A 60 20.25 -1.87 19.28
CA ARG A 60 21.38 -1.24 19.96
C ARG A 60 21.13 -0.91 21.45
N ASP A 61 20.45 -1.75 22.20
CA ASP A 61 20.34 -1.55 23.65
C ASP A 61 21.53 -2.23 24.34
N ARG A 62 22.44 -1.41 24.89
CA ARG A 62 23.55 -1.90 25.72
C ARG A 62 22.96 -2.66 26.92
N ARG A 63 23.59 -3.76 27.33
CA ARG A 63 23.23 -4.42 28.58
C ARG A 63 23.60 -3.45 29.71
N GLU A 64 22.60 -2.99 30.44
CA GLU A 64 22.78 -2.08 31.58
C GLU A 64 22.96 -2.88 32.88
N PHE A 65 23.59 -2.25 33.88
CA PHE A 65 23.83 -2.89 35.18
C PHE A 65 22.53 -3.25 35.92
N TRP A 66 21.41 -2.61 35.58
CA TRP A 66 20.08 -2.99 36.07
C TRP A 66 19.75 -4.47 35.84
N ALA A 67 20.15 -5.06 34.71
CA ALA A 67 19.89 -6.48 34.44
C ALA A 67 20.59 -7.43 35.43
N VAL A 68 21.63 -6.94 36.12
CA VAL A 68 22.31 -7.64 37.21
C VAL A 68 21.56 -7.41 38.52
N LEU A 69 21.24 -6.15 38.84
CA LEU A 69 20.51 -5.80 40.07
C LEU A 69 19.12 -6.45 40.15
N GLU A 70 18.40 -6.51 39.03
CA GLU A 70 17.08 -7.14 38.95
C GLU A 70 17.11 -8.62 39.36
N GLN A 71 18.23 -9.32 39.15
CA GLN A 71 18.32 -10.74 39.47
C GLN A 71 18.71 -11.00 40.94
N VAL A 72 19.02 -9.96 41.72
CA VAL A 72 19.34 -10.09 43.15
C VAL A 72 18.20 -10.73 43.93
N GLU A 73 16.95 -10.42 43.57
CA GLU A 73 15.76 -11.00 44.20
C GLU A 73 15.69 -12.54 44.13
N ARG A 74 16.40 -13.16 43.18
CA ARG A 74 16.44 -14.63 43.03
C ARG A 74 17.22 -15.33 44.13
N PHE A 75 18.17 -14.64 44.75
CA PHE A 75 19.02 -15.20 45.80
C PHE A 75 18.96 -14.41 47.12
N VAL A 76 18.45 -13.18 47.09
CA VAL A 76 18.09 -12.39 48.29
C VAL A 76 16.63 -11.97 48.18
N PRO A 77 15.68 -12.74 48.74
CA PRO A 77 14.25 -12.46 48.62
C PRO A 77 13.83 -11.08 49.14
N GLU A 78 14.55 -10.53 50.13
CA GLU A 78 14.33 -9.18 50.68
C GLU A 78 14.46 -8.07 49.62
N ALA A 79 15.24 -8.30 48.54
CA ALA A 79 15.38 -7.34 47.45
C ALA A 79 14.15 -7.29 46.53
N SER A 80 13.19 -8.21 46.65
CA SER A 80 11.97 -8.25 45.82
C SER A 80 11.11 -6.99 46.00
N ASP A 81 11.05 -6.45 47.22
CA ASP A 81 10.23 -5.28 47.52
C ASP A 81 10.71 -4.04 46.77
N ILE A 82 12.03 -3.77 46.82
CA ILE A 82 12.62 -2.64 46.10
C ILE A 82 12.66 -2.87 44.59
N THR A 83 12.85 -4.12 44.16
CA THR A 83 12.88 -4.48 42.72
C THR A 83 11.50 -4.28 42.10
N THR A 84 10.44 -4.68 42.79
CA THR A 84 9.06 -4.42 42.36
C THR A 84 8.76 -2.92 42.40
N SER A 85 9.13 -2.23 43.48
CA SER A 85 8.92 -0.79 43.63
C SER A 85 9.49 0.01 42.46
N VAL A 86 10.74 -0.24 42.04
CA VAL A 86 11.34 0.50 40.90
C VAL A 86 10.75 0.13 39.55
N LYS A 87 10.23 -1.09 39.38
CA LYS A 87 9.55 -1.52 38.14
C LYS A 87 8.20 -0.80 37.95
N GLU A 88 7.52 -0.50 39.06
CA GLU A 88 6.21 0.16 39.07
C GLU A 88 6.29 1.70 39.11
N MET A 89 7.48 2.28 39.23
CA MET A 89 7.65 3.74 39.24
C MET A 89 7.25 4.36 37.89
N PRO A 90 6.24 5.26 37.84
CA PRO A 90 5.76 5.85 36.59
C PRO A 90 6.76 6.84 35.98
N ASN A 91 7.62 7.46 36.81
CA ASN A 91 8.55 8.51 36.41
C ASN A 91 9.91 7.98 35.92
N VAL A 92 10.16 6.66 36.04
CA VAL A 92 11.45 6.04 35.69
C VAL A 92 11.24 5.02 34.57
N LYS A 93 11.66 5.37 33.35
CA LYS A 93 11.35 4.61 32.14
C LYS A 93 12.53 3.78 31.66
N SER A 94 13.76 4.24 31.86
CA SER A 94 14.94 3.55 31.34
C SER A 94 15.46 2.47 32.30
N PRO A 95 16.11 1.40 31.79
CA PRO A 95 16.83 0.45 32.63
C PRO A 95 17.89 1.13 33.51
N LEU A 96 18.52 2.19 33.01
CA LEU A 96 19.50 2.98 33.76
C LEU A 96 18.85 3.64 34.98
N GLY A 97 17.76 4.37 34.76
CA GLY A 97 17.02 5.04 35.83
C GLY A 97 16.52 4.04 36.87
N ARG A 98 16.05 2.85 36.45
CA ARG A 98 15.65 1.77 37.36
C ARG A 98 16.83 1.29 38.22
N GLY A 99 18.00 1.12 37.62
CA GLY A 99 19.23 0.81 38.34
C GLY A 99 19.57 1.85 39.40
N ARG A 100 19.47 3.14 39.07
CA ARG A 100 19.74 4.24 40.01
C ARG A 100 18.73 4.32 41.14
N ALA A 101 17.44 4.18 40.83
CA ALA A 101 16.37 4.14 41.83
C ALA A 101 16.59 2.98 42.80
N TRP A 102 16.98 1.81 42.27
CA TRP A 102 17.22 0.63 43.08
C TRP A 102 18.40 0.80 44.03
N LEU A 103 19.51 1.38 43.56
CA LEU A 103 20.67 1.67 44.42
C LEU A 103 20.32 2.66 45.54
N ARG A 104 19.53 3.70 45.23
CA ARG A 104 19.04 4.66 46.24
C ARG A 104 18.14 3.97 47.28
N LEU A 105 17.18 3.15 46.86
CA LEU A 105 16.32 2.39 47.77
C LEU A 105 17.12 1.40 48.62
N ALA A 106 18.07 0.68 48.03
CA ALA A 106 18.92 -0.26 48.75
C ALA A 106 19.77 0.43 49.83
N LEU A 107 20.25 1.65 49.55
CA LEU A 107 20.97 2.47 50.53
C LEU A 107 20.04 2.94 51.66
N MET A 108 18.84 3.45 51.32
CA MET A 108 17.83 3.86 52.33
C MET A 108 17.39 2.69 53.22
N GLN A 109 17.34 1.47 52.68
CA GLN A 109 17.07 0.25 53.45
C GLN A 109 18.26 -0.23 54.28
N LYS A 110 19.44 0.40 54.16
CA LYS A 110 20.70 -0.02 54.80
C LYS A 110 21.11 -1.45 54.43
N LYS A 111 20.75 -1.88 53.22
CA LYS A 111 20.98 -3.24 52.69
C LYS A 111 21.87 -3.27 51.45
N LEU A 112 22.29 -2.10 50.95
CA LEU A 112 23.14 -2.00 49.76
C LEU A 112 24.43 -2.84 49.89
N SER A 113 25.07 -2.81 51.05
CA SER A 113 26.28 -3.60 51.33
C SER A 113 26.02 -5.11 51.29
N ASP A 114 24.91 -5.56 51.88
CA ASP A 114 24.51 -6.97 51.88
C ASP A 114 24.17 -7.47 50.48
N TYR A 115 23.39 -6.71 49.71
CA TYR A 115 23.05 -7.07 48.34
C TYR A 115 24.29 -7.10 47.44
N PHE A 116 25.18 -6.12 47.56
CA PHE A 116 26.40 -6.06 46.77
C PHE A 116 27.33 -7.23 47.09
N ARG A 117 27.47 -7.59 48.37
CA ARG A 117 28.26 -8.75 48.80
C ARG A 117 27.73 -10.06 48.19
N GLU A 118 26.42 -10.30 48.23
CA GLU A 118 25.83 -11.50 47.62
C GLU A 118 26.05 -11.58 46.10
N ILE A 119 26.07 -10.44 45.41
CA ILE A 119 26.43 -10.37 43.99
C ILE A 119 27.88 -10.80 43.76
N VAL A 120 28.81 -10.27 44.56
CA VAL A 120 30.26 -10.51 44.40
C VAL A 120 30.63 -11.94 44.82
N ASP A 121 30.02 -12.49 45.87
CA ASP A 121 30.29 -13.85 46.34
C ASP A 121 29.85 -14.91 45.31
N ARG A 122 28.92 -14.56 44.42
CA ARG A 122 28.43 -15.41 43.34
C ARG A 122 29.05 -15.07 41.98
N ARG A 123 30.10 -14.24 41.93
CA ARG A 123 30.67 -13.70 40.68
C ARG A 123 31.02 -14.75 39.64
N ASP A 124 31.54 -15.90 40.06
CA ASP A 124 32.03 -16.96 39.17
C ASP A 124 30.90 -17.70 38.42
N ILE A 125 29.66 -17.59 38.90
CA ILE A 125 28.48 -18.23 38.30
C ILE A 125 27.54 -17.18 37.72
N PHE A 126 27.31 -16.10 38.46
CA PHE A 126 26.28 -15.10 38.15
C PHE A 126 26.76 -13.98 37.23
N LEU A 127 28.02 -13.54 37.37
CA LEU A 127 28.52 -12.34 36.70
C LEU A 127 29.30 -12.62 35.42
N VAL A 128 29.80 -13.85 35.23
CA VAL A 128 30.60 -14.25 34.06
C VAL A 128 29.85 -14.02 32.73
N ASP A 129 28.52 -14.19 32.71
CA ASP A 129 27.70 -13.95 31.52
C ASP A 129 27.39 -12.46 31.28
N ALA A 130 27.45 -11.64 32.32
CA ALA A 130 27.14 -10.22 32.26
C ALA A 130 28.37 -9.34 32.01
N TYR A 131 29.56 -9.78 32.42
CA TYR A 131 30.79 -8.99 32.40
C TYR A 131 31.91 -9.64 31.56
N GLU A 132 32.76 -8.81 30.97
CA GLU A 132 33.97 -9.22 30.26
C GLU A 132 35.06 -9.69 31.23
N PRO A 133 35.94 -10.61 30.81
CA PRO A 133 37.12 -10.98 31.60
C PRO A 133 37.95 -9.74 31.93
N GLY A 134 38.22 -9.51 33.22
CA GLY A 134 38.92 -8.32 33.71
C GLY A 134 38.04 -7.13 34.11
N ALA A 135 36.71 -7.29 34.09
CA ALA A 135 35.77 -6.33 34.66
C ALA A 135 35.97 -6.11 36.17
N MET A 136 35.49 -4.97 36.67
CA MET A 136 35.64 -4.57 38.08
C MET A 136 34.94 -5.55 39.01
N MET A 137 33.69 -5.90 38.67
CA MET A 137 32.85 -6.82 39.45
C MET A 137 33.35 -8.27 39.49
N LEU A 138 34.25 -8.66 38.59
CA LEU A 138 34.91 -9.98 38.58
C LEU A 138 36.26 -9.97 39.30
N GLY A 139 36.81 -8.78 39.60
CA GLY A 139 38.11 -8.60 40.24
C GLY A 139 38.07 -8.72 41.76
N GLU A 140 39.24 -8.74 42.39
CA GLU A 140 39.39 -8.67 43.86
C GLU A 140 38.98 -7.30 44.40
N GLU A 141 39.02 -6.26 43.57
CA GLU A 141 38.62 -4.91 43.90
C GLU A 141 37.14 -4.83 44.31
N ALA A 142 36.27 -5.67 43.73
CA ALA A 142 34.85 -5.75 44.10
C ALA A 142 34.64 -6.25 45.54
N GLN A 143 35.48 -7.17 46.02
CA GLN A 143 35.43 -7.64 47.41
C GLN A 143 35.82 -6.52 48.38
N VAL A 144 36.81 -5.71 48.02
CA VAL A 144 37.18 -4.52 48.81
C VAL A 144 36.03 -3.51 48.83
N ILE A 145 35.38 -3.25 47.69
CA ILE A 145 34.22 -2.37 47.59
C ILE A 145 33.07 -2.85 48.47
N ALA A 146 32.77 -4.16 48.45
CA ALA A 146 31.74 -4.74 49.31
C ALA A 146 32.01 -4.46 50.80
N GLY A 147 33.26 -4.61 51.24
CA GLY A 147 33.68 -4.28 52.60
C GLY A 147 33.55 -2.79 52.94
N LEU A 148 33.89 -1.90 52.01
CA LEU A 148 33.76 -0.44 52.20
C LEU A 148 32.30 0.01 52.33
N LEU A 149 31.39 -0.61 51.56
CA LEU A 149 29.96 -0.30 51.58
C LEU A 149 29.32 -0.58 52.95
N VAL A 150 29.86 -1.51 53.76
CA VAL A 150 29.37 -1.77 55.13
C VAL A 150 29.44 -0.50 55.99
N GLY A 151 30.44 0.34 55.77
CA GLY A 151 30.59 1.62 56.47
C GLY A 151 29.42 2.59 56.23
N LEU A 152 28.65 2.42 55.15
CA LEU A 152 27.49 3.27 54.86
C LEU A 152 26.24 2.89 55.64
N ASN A 153 26.20 1.72 56.31
CA ASN A 153 25.02 1.29 57.07
C ASN A 153 24.71 2.22 58.27
N VAL A 154 25.69 3.03 58.70
CA VAL A 154 25.51 4.03 59.76
C VAL A 154 24.86 5.32 59.28
N ILE A 155 24.76 5.52 57.96
CA ILE A 155 24.22 6.74 57.35
C ILE A 155 22.70 6.60 57.23
N ASP A 156 21.97 7.65 57.63
CA ASP A 156 20.54 7.77 57.40
C ASP A 156 20.30 8.65 56.17
N CYS A 157 19.59 8.11 55.17
CA CYS A 157 19.24 8.81 53.94
C CYS A 157 17.73 8.84 53.73
N ASN A 158 17.21 9.96 53.22
CA ASN A 158 15.85 10.07 52.70
C ASN A 158 15.85 10.80 51.37
N MET A 159 15.77 10.03 50.30
CA MET A 159 15.91 10.50 48.93
C MET A 159 14.55 10.54 48.21
N GLY A 160 14.25 11.66 47.58
CA GLY A 160 13.05 11.95 46.79
C GLY A 160 13.10 11.32 45.39
N ILE A 161 13.09 9.99 45.32
CA ILE A 161 13.19 9.22 44.06
C ILE A 161 12.06 9.54 43.05
N LYS A 162 10.95 10.12 43.51
CA LYS A 162 9.79 10.45 42.67
C LYS A 162 9.96 11.73 41.85
N ASP A 163 10.80 12.66 42.30
CA ASP A 163 10.91 14.00 41.73
C ASP A 163 12.22 14.22 40.94
N GLU A 164 13.17 13.27 41.02
CA GLU A 164 14.47 13.31 40.33
C GLU A 164 14.38 12.65 38.93
N ASP A 165 14.94 13.28 37.89
CA ASP A 165 15.04 12.68 36.54
C ASP A 165 16.22 11.70 36.47
N LEU A 166 15.98 10.48 36.93
CA LEU A 166 16.97 9.41 36.97
C LEU A 166 17.34 8.85 35.59
N ASP A 167 16.62 9.21 34.53
CA ASP A 167 16.85 8.70 33.17
C ASP A 167 17.90 9.51 32.40
N GLN A 168 18.27 10.72 32.86
CA GLN A 168 19.28 11.55 32.20
C GLN A 168 20.73 11.04 32.39
N PRO A 169 21.63 11.20 31.41
CA PRO A 169 23.06 10.93 31.61
C PRO A 169 23.61 11.79 32.76
N MET A 170 24.27 11.18 33.75
CA MET A 170 24.74 11.91 34.94
C MET A 170 25.97 12.79 34.63
N GLY A 171 26.17 13.81 35.48
CA GLY A 171 27.25 14.80 35.42
C GLY A 171 28.65 14.26 35.71
N VAL A 172 29.64 15.13 35.50
CA VAL A 172 31.08 14.86 35.63
C VAL A 172 31.49 14.75 37.11
N ILE A 173 32.41 13.82 37.43
CA ILE A 173 33.02 13.71 38.77
C ILE A 173 33.88 14.96 39.03
N ASP A 174 33.58 15.71 40.09
CA ASP A 174 34.38 16.87 40.50
C ASP A 174 35.56 16.44 41.39
N PHE A 175 36.75 16.34 40.79
CA PHE A 175 37.97 15.94 41.49
C PHE A 175 38.57 17.05 42.38
N SER A 176 38.09 18.29 42.30
CA SER A 176 38.64 19.42 43.07
C SER A 176 38.47 19.24 44.58
N LEU A 177 37.43 18.54 45.02
CA LEU A 177 37.17 18.22 46.43
C LEU A 177 38.26 17.32 47.04
N TYR A 178 38.92 16.49 46.23
CA TYR A 178 39.87 15.49 46.69
C TYR A 178 41.34 15.91 46.62
N LEU A 179 41.67 16.94 45.83
CA LEU A 179 43.05 17.32 45.52
C LEU A 179 43.64 18.36 46.49
N ASN A 180 42.83 19.02 47.31
CA ASN A 180 43.27 20.17 48.12
C ASN A 180 43.91 19.83 49.47
N GLN A 181 43.99 18.56 49.87
CA GLN A 181 44.25 18.21 51.28
C GLN A 181 45.71 17.85 51.61
N SER A 182 46.68 18.03 50.70
CA SER A 182 48.01 17.42 50.85
C SER A 182 49.22 18.30 50.55
N PHE A 183 49.36 19.49 51.15
CA PHE A 183 50.67 20.17 51.18
C PHE A 183 50.89 21.02 52.46
N GLN A 184 51.85 20.61 53.30
CA GLN A 184 52.54 21.44 54.29
C GLN A 184 54.06 21.33 54.04
N PRO A 185 54.80 22.44 53.87
CA PRO A 185 56.26 22.38 53.70
C PRO A 185 57.05 23.05 54.86
N GLU A 186 58.20 22.46 55.19
CA GLU A 186 59.27 22.98 56.06
C GLU A 186 60.60 23.05 55.28
N THR A 187 61.28 24.21 55.40
CA THR A 187 62.71 24.64 55.26
C THR A 187 63.63 24.03 54.15
N SER A 188 64.29 24.76 53.22
CA SER A 188 65.12 25.99 53.15
C SER A 188 66.65 25.75 53.08
N GLU A 189 67.08 24.95 52.08
CA GLU A 189 68.40 25.04 51.39
C GLU A 189 68.35 24.21 50.08
N GLU A 190 67.56 23.13 50.07
CA GLU A 190 67.07 22.49 48.84
C GLU A 190 66.20 23.44 47.99
N GLU A 191 65.73 24.56 48.55
CA GLU A 191 64.83 25.50 47.90
C GLU A 191 65.42 26.13 46.64
N SER A 192 66.72 26.40 46.52
CA SER A 192 67.24 27.05 45.32
C SER A 192 67.32 26.08 44.12
N ALA A 193 67.77 24.85 44.36
CA ALA A 193 67.77 23.79 43.34
C ALA A 193 66.36 23.28 43.04
N LYS A 194 65.50 23.16 44.08
CA LYS A 194 64.07 22.91 43.92
C LYS A 194 63.39 24.05 43.18
N MET A 195 63.73 25.31 43.43
CA MET A 195 63.15 26.48 42.73
C MET A 195 63.54 26.49 41.26
N ALA A 196 64.79 26.14 40.91
CA ALA A 196 65.20 25.98 39.52
C ALA A 196 64.45 24.82 38.83
N ALA A 197 64.32 23.66 39.49
CA ALA A 197 63.55 22.53 38.97
C ALA A 197 62.03 22.83 38.88
N ILE A 198 61.49 23.62 39.82
CA ILE A 198 60.10 24.08 39.85
C ILE A 198 59.88 25.11 38.73
N LEU A 199 60.84 25.97 38.43
CA LEU A 199 60.78 26.92 37.32
C LEU A 199 60.84 26.22 35.96
N ASP A 200 61.69 25.19 35.81
CA ASP A 200 61.70 24.36 34.59
C ASP A 200 60.42 23.54 34.44
N GLN A 201 59.90 22.97 35.55
CA GLN A 201 58.57 22.34 35.56
C GLN A 201 57.47 23.33 35.20
N LYS A 202 57.56 24.56 35.71
CA LYS A 202 56.61 25.64 35.40
C LYS A 202 56.66 25.99 33.91
N ASN A 203 57.84 26.19 33.34
CA ASN A 203 58.00 26.46 31.90
C ASN A 203 57.47 25.31 31.05
N TYR A 204 57.75 24.06 31.44
CA TYR A 204 57.20 22.88 30.76
C TYR A 204 55.67 22.84 30.84
N LEU A 205 55.10 23.11 32.02
CA LEU A 205 53.66 23.19 32.22
C LEU A 205 53.02 24.34 31.44
N GLU A 206 53.67 25.50 31.36
CA GLU A 206 53.20 26.64 30.57
C GLU A 206 53.20 26.34 29.08
N GLU A 207 54.26 25.69 28.55
CA GLU A 207 54.32 25.27 27.15
C GLU A 207 53.28 24.18 26.85
N LEU A 208 53.09 23.23 27.77
CA LEU A 208 52.04 22.21 27.67
C LEU A 208 50.65 22.85 27.69
N ASN A 209 50.40 23.82 28.57
CA ASN A 209 49.15 24.57 28.61
C ASN A 209 48.92 25.35 27.32
N ARG A 210 49.96 25.94 26.74
CA ARG A 210 49.89 26.64 25.46
C ARG A 210 49.51 25.70 24.33
N HIS A 211 50.11 24.51 24.27
CA HIS A 211 49.79 23.49 23.28
C HIS A 211 48.38 22.92 23.48
N LEU A 212 47.98 22.70 24.73
CA LEU A 212 46.64 22.23 25.08
C LEU A 212 45.59 23.26 24.68
N ASN A 213 45.81 24.55 25.00
CA ASN A 213 44.95 25.65 24.59
C ASN A 213 44.83 25.74 23.06
N ALA A 214 45.93 25.62 22.32
CA ALA A 214 45.90 25.58 20.85
C ALA A 214 45.06 24.39 20.32
N THR A 215 45.17 23.23 20.97
CA THR A 215 44.39 22.03 20.61
C THR A 215 42.91 22.22 20.92
N VAL A 216 42.58 22.79 22.09
CA VAL A 216 41.21 23.12 22.49
C VAL A 216 40.58 24.10 21.51
N THR A 217 41.29 25.16 21.12
CA THR A 217 40.81 26.12 20.11
C THR A 217 40.59 25.45 18.75
N ASN A 218 41.48 24.56 18.31
CA ASN A 218 41.29 23.83 17.05
C ASN A 218 40.07 22.91 17.09
N LEU A 219 39.87 22.21 18.22
CA LEU A 219 38.71 21.35 18.42
C LEU A 219 37.42 22.17 18.50
N GLN A 220 37.41 23.33 19.16
CA GLN A 220 36.27 24.24 19.17
C GLN A 220 35.89 24.69 17.77
N GLN A 221 36.87 25.11 16.95
CA GLN A 221 36.60 25.48 15.55
C GLN A 221 36.02 24.30 14.73
N LYS A 222 36.52 23.09 14.94
CA LYS A 222 35.95 21.89 14.27
C LYS A 222 34.54 21.59 14.74
N VAL A 223 34.25 21.74 16.03
CA VAL A 223 32.91 21.55 16.59
C VAL A 223 31.94 22.59 16.02
N GLU A 224 32.34 23.86 15.93
CA GLU A 224 31.52 24.92 15.32
C GLU A 224 31.28 24.67 13.82
N ALA A 225 32.31 24.25 13.08
CA ALA A 225 32.18 23.91 11.66
C ALA A 225 31.23 22.72 11.45
N LEU A 226 31.38 21.66 12.26
CA LEU A 226 30.49 20.49 12.22
C LEU A 226 29.07 20.86 12.64
N SER A 227 28.90 21.71 13.64
CA SER A 227 27.59 22.19 14.09
C SER A 227 26.88 22.94 12.97
N THR A 228 27.59 23.87 12.30
CA THR A 228 27.06 24.63 11.16
C THR A 228 26.72 23.73 9.97
N ALA A 229 27.57 22.74 9.66
CA ALA A 229 27.27 21.77 8.60
C ALA A 229 26.02 20.93 8.94
N ASN A 230 25.87 20.52 10.21
CA ASN A 230 24.75 19.73 10.66
C ASN A 230 23.42 20.52 10.64
N THR A 231 23.45 21.82 10.93
CA THR A 231 22.25 22.67 10.76
C THR A 231 21.86 22.80 9.30
N LEU A 232 22.83 23.03 8.40
CA LEU A 232 22.56 23.15 6.97
C LEU A 232 22.00 21.84 6.38
N MET A 233 22.58 20.70 6.75
CA MET A 233 22.08 19.38 6.32
C MET A 233 20.65 19.09 6.83
N LYS A 234 20.28 19.59 8.02
CA LYS A 234 18.91 19.45 8.53
C LYS A 234 17.92 20.29 7.72
N GLU A 235 18.32 21.49 7.31
CA GLU A 235 17.51 22.35 6.44
C GLU A 235 17.33 21.72 5.06
N ASP A 236 18.41 21.25 4.43
CA ASP A 236 18.36 20.54 3.15
C ASP A 236 17.46 19.30 3.23
N LEU A 237 17.54 18.54 4.32
CA LEU A 237 16.68 17.38 4.55
C LEU A 237 15.21 17.78 4.67
N ALA A 238 14.91 18.91 5.32
CA ALA A 238 13.54 19.41 5.45
C ALA A 238 12.98 19.84 4.09
N ILE A 239 13.78 20.55 3.27
CA ILE A 239 13.40 20.96 1.91
C ILE A 239 13.16 19.72 1.04
N ALA A 240 14.06 18.75 1.07
CA ALA A 240 13.93 17.50 0.30
C ALA A 240 12.67 16.70 0.71
N LYS A 241 12.33 16.67 2.00
CA LYS A 241 11.09 16.04 2.49
C LYS A 241 9.85 16.74 1.99
N ASN A 242 9.82 18.07 1.98
CA ASN A 242 8.67 18.82 1.46
C ASN A 242 8.48 18.58 -0.04
N ASN A 243 9.56 18.63 -0.83
CA ASN A 243 9.52 18.34 -2.26
C ASN A 243 9.03 16.91 -2.54
N LEU A 244 9.47 15.93 -1.74
CA LEU A 244 9.00 14.56 -1.86
C LEU A 244 7.49 14.46 -1.63
N LEU A 245 6.96 15.19 -0.65
CA LEU A 245 5.55 15.18 -0.30
C LEU A 245 4.70 15.83 -1.39
N GLU A 246 5.17 16.94 -1.97
CA GLU A 246 4.55 17.59 -3.13
C GLU A 246 4.51 16.65 -4.35
N LEU A 247 5.64 16.02 -4.68
CA LEU A 247 5.72 15.05 -5.79
C LEU A 247 4.83 13.83 -5.56
N GLN A 248 4.71 13.36 -4.31
CA GLN A 248 3.79 12.27 -3.96
C GLN A 248 2.33 12.67 -4.16
N GLN A 249 1.96 13.89 -3.78
CA GLN A 249 0.62 14.42 -4.00
C GLN A 249 0.31 14.57 -5.49
N GLU A 250 1.22 15.14 -6.27
CA GLU A 250 1.08 15.26 -7.72
C GLU A 250 0.92 13.90 -8.39
N ASN A 251 1.73 12.90 -8.00
CA ASN A 251 1.62 11.54 -8.53
C ASN A 251 0.26 10.90 -8.20
N SER A 252 -0.26 11.15 -7.00
CA SER A 252 -1.59 10.67 -6.60
C SER A 252 -2.69 11.31 -7.45
N THR A 253 -2.62 12.61 -7.71
CA THR A 253 -3.57 13.33 -8.56
C THR A 253 -3.51 12.81 -10.00
N LEU A 254 -2.31 12.70 -10.58
CA LEU A 254 -2.13 12.17 -11.93
C LEU A 254 -2.63 10.74 -12.10
N ARG A 255 -2.48 9.90 -11.07
CA ARG A 255 -3.07 8.55 -11.06
C ARG A 255 -4.59 8.60 -11.05
N GLY A 256 -5.18 9.47 -10.24
CA GLY A 256 -6.64 9.69 -10.22
C GLY A 256 -7.16 10.15 -11.58
N ASP A 257 -6.52 11.13 -12.20
CA ASP A 257 -6.90 11.65 -13.52
C ASP A 257 -6.78 10.57 -14.60
N ARG A 258 -5.69 9.79 -14.58
CA ARG A 258 -5.49 8.67 -15.51
C ARG A 258 -6.59 7.63 -15.37
N ASP A 259 -6.93 7.25 -14.14
CA ASP A 259 -7.94 6.22 -13.87
C ASP A 259 -9.35 6.73 -14.27
N GLY A 260 -9.64 8.01 -14.01
CA GLY A 260 -10.87 8.67 -14.48
C GLY A 260 -10.98 8.73 -16.00
N LEU A 261 -9.88 9.06 -16.69
CA LEU A 261 -9.82 9.09 -18.15
C LEU A 261 -10.01 7.68 -18.76
N LEU A 262 -9.41 6.66 -18.14
CA LEU A 262 -9.58 5.26 -18.55
C LEU A 262 -11.04 4.80 -18.45
N GLU A 263 -11.73 5.09 -17.35
CA GLU A 263 -13.15 4.72 -17.22
C GLU A 263 -14.06 5.52 -18.16
N SER A 264 -13.76 6.79 -18.40
CA SER A 264 -14.47 7.59 -19.41
C SER A 264 -14.32 6.99 -20.81
N HIS A 265 -13.09 6.66 -21.23
CA HIS A 265 -12.85 6.02 -22.53
C HIS A 265 -13.48 4.64 -22.64
N LYS A 266 -13.43 3.83 -21.58
CA LYS A 266 -14.06 2.51 -21.55
C LYS A 266 -15.57 2.63 -21.75
N THR A 267 -16.21 3.56 -21.05
CA THR A 267 -17.63 3.86 -21.20
C THR A 267 -17.96 4.30 -22.63
N GLN A 268 -17.16 5.22 -23.21
CA GLN A 268 -17.35 5.67 -24.60
C GLN A 268 -17.21 4.54 -25.63
N ILE A 269 -16.25 3.63 -25.43
CA ILE A 269 -16.08 2.45 -26.30
C ILE A 269 -17.28 1.53 -26.17
N GLU A 270 -17.79 1.33 -24.96
CA GLU A 270 -18.93 0.45 -24.71
C GLU A 270 -20.23 1.01 -25.29
N THR A 271 -20.47 2.31 -25.15
CA THR A 271 -21.60 2.99 -25.82
C THR A 271 -21.48 2.91 -27.33
N ALA A 272 -20.31 3.21 -27.90
CA ALA A 272 -20.12 3.12 -29.35
C ALA A 272 -20.31 1.68 -29.88
N ARG A 273 -19.89 0.66 -29.12
CA ARG A 273 -20.14 -0.75 -29.46
C ARG A 273 -21.63 -1.07 -29.43
N GLN A 274 -22.37 -0.56 -28.45
CA GLN A 274 -23.81 -0.78 -28.36
C GLN A 274 -24.56 -0.08 -29.49
N ASP A 275 -24.14 1.12 -29.88
CA ASP A 275 -24.71 1.85 -31.01
C ASP A 275 -24.49 1.10 -32.32
N ILE A 276 -23.25 0.68 -32.59
CA ILE A 276 -22.91 -0.12 -33.79
C ILE A 276 -23.72 -1.42 -33.83
N LYS A 277 -23.87 -2.09 -32.68
CA LYS A 277 -24.68 -3.31 -32.60
C LYS A 277 -26.14 -3.03 -32.95
N THR A 278 -26.73 -1.97 -32.39
CA THR A 278 -28.12 -1.59 -32.64
C THR A 278 -28.35 -1.21 -34.10
N GLU A 279 -27.43 -0.45 -34.70
CA GLU A 279 -27.46 -0.11 -36.12
C GLU A 279 -27.40 -1.37 -36.99
N ARG A 280 -26.51 -2.31 -36.66
CA ARG A 280 -26.39 -3.58 -37.36
C ARG A 280 -27.66 -4.42 -37.26
N ASP A 281 -28.22 -4.58 -36.07
CA ASP A 281 -29.45 -5.36 -35.83
C ASP A 281 -30.64 -4.74 -36.60
N THR A 282 -30.71 -3.40 -36.64
CA THR A 282 -31.72 -2.66 -37.42
C THR A 282 -31.55 -2.87 -38.92
N TYR A 283 -30.30 -2.83 -39.40
CA TYR A 283 -29.98 -3.08 -40.81
C TYR A 283 -30.32 -4.52 -41.22
N GLU A 284 -29.93 -5.51 -40.41
CA GLU A 284 -30.24 -6.93 -40.65
C GLU A 284 -31.76 -7.17 -40.70
N THR A 285 -32.51 -6.61 -39.74
CA THR A 285 -33.98 -6.73 -39.70
C THR A 285 -34.63 -6.07 -40.91
N SER A 286 -34.19 -4.86 -41.27
CA SER A 286 -34.73 -4.13 -42.43
C SER A 286 -34.42 -4.85 -43.74
N ARG A 287 -33.21 -5.38 -43.88
CA ARG A 287 -32.78 -6.17 -45.04
C ARG A 287 -33.59 -7.46 -45.17
N GLN A 288 -33.81 -8.19 -44.07
CA GLN A 288 -34.67 -9.38 -44.08
C GLN A 288 -36.11 -9.05 -44.51
N GLY A 289 -36.65 -7.93 -44.03
CA GLY A 289 -37.97 -7.45 -44.46
C GLY A 289 -38.01 -7.14 -45.97
N LEU A 290 -36.97 -6.46 -46.48
CA LEU A 290 -36.87 -6.12 -47.91
C LEU A 290 -36.71 -7.38 -48.78
N ASP A 291 -35.89 -8.34 -48.34
CA ASP A 291 -35.67 -9.62 -49.03
C ASP A 291 -37.00 -10.40 -49.10
N GLY A 292 -37.78 -10.42 -48.02
CA GLY A 292 -39.13 -11.02 -48.00
C GLY A 292 -40.08 -10.34 -48.98
N MET A 293 -40.13 -9.00 -48.99
CA MET A 293 -40.95 -8.25 -49.95
C MET A 293 -40.53 -8.49 -51.40
N TYR A 294 -39.22 -8.58 -51.67
CA TYR A 294 -38.69 -8.88 -53.00
C TYR A 294 -39.08 -10.28 -53.46
N GLN A 295 -38.95 -11.28 -52.59
CA GLN A 295 -39.38 -12.66 -52.86
C GLN A 295 -40.89 -12.73 -53.15
N ASP A 296 -41.72 -12.06 -52.35
CA ASP A 296 -43.16 -11.99 -52.58
C ASP A 296 -43.51 -11.31 -53.90
N ALA A 297 -42.86 -10.19 -54.24
CA ALA A 297 -43.06 -9.50 -55.51
C ALA A 297 -42.63 -10.37 -56.69
N GLN A 298 -41.50 -11.08 -56.59
CA GLN A 298 -41.01 -12.00 -57.61
C GLN A 298 -41.99 -13.16 -57.82
N LYS A 299 -42.54 -13.72 -56.73
CA LYS A 299 -43.55 -14.78 -56.81
C LYS A 299 -44.82 -14.29 -57.50
N ARG A 300 -45.36 -13.13 -57.11
CA ARG A 300 -46.53 -12.53 -57.76
C ARG A 300 -46.30 -12.28 -59.24
N LEU A 301 -45.10 -11.80 -59.61
CA LEU A 301 -44.75 -11.61 -61.01
C LEU A 301 -44.75 -12.93 -61.80
N GLN A 302 -44.21 -14.01 -61.22
CA GLN A 302 -44.25 -15.34 -61.85
C GLN A 302 -45.67 -15.86 -62.01
N GLU A 303 -46.51 -15.72 -60.99
CA GLU A 303 -47.93 -16.08 -61.03
C GLU A 303 -48.67 -15.29 -62.13
N GLU A 304 -48.44 -13.97 -62.24
CA GLU A 304 -49.05 -13.12 -63.26
C GLU A 304 -48.58 -13.50 -64.68
N ILE A 305 -47.29 -13.80 -64.87
CA ILE A 305 -46.77 -14.29 -66.15
C ILE A 305 -47.45 -15.60 -66.54
N GLN A 306 -47.60 -16.52 -65.59
CA GLN A 306 -48.27 -17.81 -65.84
C GLN A 306 -49.74 -17.61 -66.21
N MET A 307 -50.47 -16.79 -65.45
CA MET A 307 -51.86 -16.45 -65.76
C MET A 307 -51.99 -15.80 -67.14
N ARG A 308 -51.09 -14.86 -67.50
CA ARG A 308 -51.07 -14.25 -68.83
C ARG A 308 -50.88 -15.27 -69.94
N LEU A 309 -49.94 -16.20 -69.78
CA LEU A 309 -49.69 -17.27 -70.75
C LEU A 309 -50.90 -18.20 -70.92
N ASP A 310 -51.60 -18.52 -69.83
CA ASP A 310 -52.79 -19.36 -69.89
C ASP A 310 -53.97 -18.65 -70.55
N VAL A 311 -54.15 -17.34 -70.28
CA VAL A 311 -55.12 -16.49 -71.01
C VAL A 311 -54.77 -16.36 -72.49
N GLU A 312 -53.49 -16.19 -72.85
CA GLU A 312 -53.03 -16.16 -74.24
C GLU A 312 -53.34 -17.48 -74.98
N LYS A 313 -53.15 -18.63 -74.33
CA LYS A 313 -53.51 -19.95 -74.89
C LYS A 313 -55.01 -20.10 -75.08
N GLU A 314 -55.82 -19.72 -74.09
CA GLU A 314 -57.28 -19.77 -74.20
C GLU A 314 -57.77 -18.85 -75.32
N LEU A 315 -57.19 -17.65 -75.45
CA LEU A 315 -57.50 -16.75 -76.56
C LEU A 315 -57.19 -17.38 -77.93
N GLN A 316 -56.04 -18.06 -78.07
CA GLN A 316 -55.71 -18.78 -79.31
C GLN A 316 -56.71 -19.89 -79.62
N LEU A 317 -57.13 -20.65 -78.60
CA LEU A 317 -58.16 -21.67 -78.77
C LEU A 317 -59.50 -21.06 -79.23
N GLN A 318 -59.92 -19.96 -78.61
CA GLN A 318 -61.12 -19.23 -79.00
C GLN A 318 -61.04 -18.70 -80.44
N ILE A 319 -59.88 -18.20 -80.88
CA ILE A 319 -59.67 -17.78 -82.27
C ILE A 319 -59.83 -18.97 -83.23
N SER A 320 -59.22 -20.12 -82.91
CA SER A 320 -59.34 -21.33 -83.75
C SER A 320 -60.79 -21.81 -83.84
N MET A 321 -61.48 -21.91 -82.70
CA MET A 321 -62.90 -22.28 -82.66
C MET A 321 -63.77 -21.29 -83.44
N LYS A 322 -63.48 -19.99 -83.34
CA LYS A 322 -64.17 -18.96 -84.13
C LYS A 322 -63.95 -19.16 -85.63
N GLN A 323 -62.73 -19.45 -86.07
CA GLN A 323 -62.44 -19.72 -87.49
C GLN A 323 -63.16 -20.98 -88.00
N GLU A 324 -63.18 -22.06 -87.19
CA GLU A 324 -63.90 -23.29 -87.53
C GLU A 324 -65.42 -23.05 -87.63
N THR A 325 -66.00 -22.33 -86.68
CA THR A 325 -67.43 -21.98 -86.70
C THR A 325 -67.79 -21.05 -87.85
N GLU A 326 -66.95 -20.05 -88.17
CA GLU A 326 -67.13 -19.20 -89.36
C GLU A 326 -67.06 -20.03 -90.66
N MET A 327 -66.16 -21.00 -90.74
CA MET A 327 -66.08 -21.91 -91.89
C MET A 327 -67.32 -22.81 -92.00
N ALA A 328 -67.78 -23.38 -90.88
CA ALA A 328 -69.00 -24.17 -90.83
C ALA A 328 -70.24 -23.34 -91.23
N LEU A 329 -70.32 -22.08 -90.78
CA LEU A 329 -71.37 -21.14 -91.17
C LEU A 329 -71.36 -20.90 -92.68
N ARG A 330 -70.20 -20.62 -93.29
CA ARG A 330 -70.08 -20.42 -94.74
C ARG A 330 -70.47 -21.66 -95.55
N LEU A 331 -70.13 -22.86 -95.07
CA LEU A 331 -70.54 -24.11 -95.69
C LEU A 331 -72.06 -24.30 -95.61
N LEU A 332 -72.69 -23.97 -94.48
CA LEU A 332 -74.14 -23.98 -94.32
C LEU A 332 -74.83 -22.95 -95.21
N GLU A 333 -74.31 -21.72 -95.30
CA GLU A 333 -74.80 -20.68 -96.22
C GLU A 333 -74.76 -21.17 -97.67
N LYS A 334 -73.66 -21.83 -98.07
CA LYS A 334 -73.54 -22.44 -99.40
C LYS A 334 -74.58 -23.54 -99.63
N ASP A 335 -74.76 -24.47 -98.69
CA ASP A 335 -75.79 -25.53 -98.79
C ASP A 335 -77.19 -24.92 -98.88
N ILE A 336 -77.51 -23.88 -98.09
CA ILE A 336 -78.79 -23.16 -98.18
C ILE A 336 -79.00 -22.58 -99.58
N HIS A 337 -77.98 -21.94 -100.18
CA HIS A 337 -78.07 -21.42 -101.54
C HIS A 337 -78.28 -22.54 -102.58
N GLU A 338 -77.54 -23.64 -102.50
CA GLU A 338 -77.71 -24.81 -103.40
C GLU A 338 -79.12 -25.43 -103.27
N LYS A 339 -79.64 -25.52 -102.04
CA LYS A 339 -81.02 -25.95 -101.78
C LYS A 339 -82.04 -24.96 -102.32
N GLN A 340 -81.81 -23.65 -102.16
CA GLN A 340 -82.68 -22.61 -102.75
C GLN A 340 -82.71 -22.72 -104.27
N ASP A 341 -81.56 -22.86 -104.94
CA ASP A 341 -81.49 -23.05 -106.39
C ASP A 341 -82.22 -24.32 -106.85
N SER A 342 -82.06 -25.42 -106.09
CA SER A 342 -82.79 -26.66 -106.34
C SER A 342 -84.31 -26.47 -106.21
N VAL A 343 -84.76 -25.71 -105.19
CA VAL A 343 -86.18 -25.37 -105.02
C VAL A 343 -86.69 -24.51 -106.18
N ILE A 344 -85.92 -23.54 -106.65
CA ILE A 344 -86.27 -22.70 -107.81
C ILE A 344 -86.39 -23.59 -109.07
N ALA A 345 -85.43 -24.48 -109.30
CA ALA A 345 -85.47 -25.42 -110.43
C ALA A 345 -86.68 -26.34 -110.37
N LEU A 346 -87.00 -26.90 -109.19
CA LEU A 346 -88.19 -27.73 -108.99
C LEU A 346 -89.48 -26.93 -109.20
N ARG A 347 -89.55 -25.67 -108.77
CA ARG A 347 -90.70 -24.78 -109.04
C ARG A 347 -90.85 -24.54 -110.54
N LYS A 348 -89.75 -24.28 -111.25
CA LYS A 348 -89.77 -24.11 -112.71
C LYS A 348 -90.23 -25.39 -113.41
N GLN A 349 -89.72 -26.56 -113.02
CA GLN A 349 -90.18 -27.85 -113.54
C GLN A 349 -91.67 -28.07 -113.26
N LEU A 350 -92.17 -27.70 -112.07
CA LEU A 350 -93.58 -27.78 -111.74
C LEU A 350 -94.42 -26.86 -112.65
N ASP A 351 -93.95 -25.66 -112.94
CA ASP A 351 -94.61 -24.72 -113.84
C ASP A 351 -94.54 -25.18 -115.31
N ASP A 352 -93.42 -25.76 -115.75
CA ASP A 352 -93.28 -26.40 -117.07
C ASP A 352 -94.24 -27.60 -117.19
N ILE A 353 -94.35 -28.44 -116.16
CA ILE A 353 -95.32 -29.56 -116.12
C ILE A 353 -96.76 -29.03 -116.14
N LYS A 354 -97.06 -27.96 -115.40
CA LYS A 354 -98.38 -27.31 -115.46
C LYS A 354 -98.67 -26.79 -116.86
N ALA A 355 -97.70 -26.15 -117.51
CA ALA A 355 -97.84 -25.67 -118.88
C ALA A 355 -98.04 -26.81 -119.88
N ILE A 356 -97.29 -27.92 -119.74
CA ILE A 356 -97.48 -29.14 -120.53
C ILE A 356 -98.87 -29.73 -120.27
N ASN A 357 -99.30 -29.84 -119.02
CA ASN A 357 -100.63 -30.32 -118.68
C ASN A 357 -101.72 -29.42 -119.28
N LEU A 358 -101.55 -28.09 -119.27
CA LEU A 358 -102.45 -27.16 -119.94
C LEU A 358 -102.48 -27.38 -121.46
N GLN A 359 -101.32 -27.43 -122.12
CA GLN A 359 -101.23 -27.68 -123.56
C GLN A 359 -101.80 -29.05 -123.96
N MET A 360 -101.62 -30.07 -123.11
CA MET A 360 -102.19 -31.39 -123.32
C MET A 360 -103.70 -31.36 -123.15
N PHE A 361 -104.22 -30.60 -122.18
CA PHE A 361 -105.66 -30.35 -122.00
C PHE A 361 -106.26 -29.61 -123.21
N GLU A 362 -105.57 -28.59 -123.73
CA GLU A 362 -105.96 -27.86 -124.95
C GLU A 362 -105.96 -28.76 -126.19
N LYS A 363 -104.93 -29.61 -126.37
CA LYS A 363 -104.87 -30.58 -127.48
C LYS A 363 -105.93 -31.68 -127.37
N LEU A 364 -106.23 -32.13 -126.15
CA LEU A 364 -107.36 -33.03 -125.88
C LEU A 364 -108.71 -32.36 -126.19
N GLN A 365 -108.87 -31.07 -125.88
CA GLN A 365 -110.05 -30.29 -126.23
C GLN A 365 -110.21 -30.10 -127.75
N ALA A 366 -109.11 -29.83 -128.46
CA ALA A 366 -109.10 -29.66 -129.92
C ALA A 366 -109.48 -30.95 -130.67
N CYS A 367 -109.31 -32.13 -130.05
CA CYS A 367 -109.70 -33.41 -130.65
C CYS A 367 -111.18 -33.79 -130.39
N ILE A 368 -111.96 -33.02 -129.62
CA ILE A 368 -113.31 -33.43 -129.16
C ILE A 368 -114.42 -32.39 -129.47
N SER A 369 -114.28 -31.52 -130.48
CA SER A 369 -115.43 -30.70 -130.92
C SER A 369 -115.64 -30.69 -132.44
N PRO A 370 -116.77 -31.25 -132.95
CA PRO A 370 -117.17 -31.25 -134.35
C PRO A 370 -117.97 -29.99 -134.76
N HIS A 371 -118.11 -29.79 -136.08
CA HIS A 371 -118.99 -28.84 -136.78
C HIS A 371 -120.25 -28.38 -136.01
N THR A 372 -120.59 -27.08 -136.03
CA THR A 372 -121.66 -26.44 -136.87
C THR A 372 -121.86 -24.92 -136.55
N PHE A 373 -121.46 -24.05 -137.49
CA PHE A 373 -122.14 -22.87 -138.12
C PHE A 373 -122.89 -21.69 -137.39
N VAL A 374 -122.67 -20.48 -137.98
CA VAL A 374 -123.46 -19.21 -138.18
C VAL A 374 -123.58 -18.10 -137.09
N SER A 375 -122.97 -16.95 -137.40
CA SER A 375 -123.41 -15.52 -137.48
C SER A 375 -124.42 -14.88 -136.50
N MET A 376 -123.98 -13.80 -135.82
CA MET A 376 -124.45 -12.39 -135.92
C MET A 376 -123.44 -11.46 -135.26
#